data_AF-A0A538TKM6-F1
#
_entry.id   AF-A0A538TKM6-F1
#
_cell.length_a   1.000
_cell.length_b   1.000
_cell.length_c   1.000
_cell.angle_alpha   90.00
_cell.angle_beta   90.00
_cell.angle_gamma   90.00
#
_symmetry.space_group_name_H-M   'P 1'
#
loop_
_entity.id
_entity.type
_entity.pdbx_description
1 polymer ?
#
loop_
_entity_poly.entity_id
_entity_poly.type
_entity_poly.pdbx_seq_one_letter_code
_entity_poly.pdbx_strand_id
1 'polypeptide(L)'
;MMRRLLALVGAALLAASCGRTPRFVPVGADSTLAPPSADSLATWAQQAREGWESADRQDETAALTARLVFDDLRLHPSAPLPRRVRTFLDSIGMGAEVAGRGGFAIANLFSRSDPSGGSWPYLFWRDGTQTRAQALEGGGTRLVDLLPGSEAASDGSSDQGAGPLWLAALFARASGGQQQPLVFVWSRPPGSAQWRLAQSLGSDSLGGVGTATFTYPPPADGSVLVARTHLAVSGFDECETCPHVIRTRRFRWGSSGLESVGEQIDNSPYYVFVRFIQALKLGDRETAGRWVADPSLVEAAVGYDWGRSKGVWRLSPGSVSKSEALVFFRGPQEAYRVHFVPRGDDWLISDFEPTSRSIE
;
A
#
# COMPACT_ATOMS: atom_id res chain seq x y z
N MET A 1 1.69 -108.72 -2.93
CA MET A 1 1.38 -108.31 -1.55
C MET A 1 1.20 -106.78 -1.58
N MET A 2 -0.03 -106.24 -1.60
CA MET A 2 -0.92 -105.94 -0.44
C MET A 2 -0.21 -105.03 0.56
N ARG A 3 -0.67 -103.85 1.00
CA ARG A 3 -2.01 -103.28 1.30
C ARG A 3 -1.79 -101.76 1.54
N ARG A 4 -2.63 -100.83 1.06
CA ARG A 4 -3.81 -100.21 1.73
C ARG A 4 -3.64 -99.90 3.23
N LEU A 5 -3.87 -98.62 3.62
CA LEU A 5 -4.85 -98.11 4.63
C LEU A 5 -4.34 -96.73 5.17
N LEU A 6 -5.01 -95.57 5.03
CA LEU A 6 -6.31 -95.04 5.50
C LEU A 6 -6.32 -94.48 6.95
N ALA A 7 -7.00 -93.32 7.09
CA ALA A 7 -7.53 -92.65 8.30
C ALA A 7 -6.58 -91.62 8.97
N LEU A 8 -7.00 -90.45 9.51
CA LEU A 8 -8.29 -89.86 9.93
C LEU A 8 -8.25 -88.32 9.69
N VAL A 9 -9.32 -87.69 9.18
CA VAL A 9 -10.35 -86.89 9.91
C VAL A 9 -9.80 -85.74 10.78
N GLY A 10 -10.16 -84.51 10.39
CA GLY A 10 -10.02 -83.30 11.18
C GLY A 10 -10.73 -82.13 10.51
N ALA A 11 -12.07 -82.12 10.55
CA ALA A 11 -12.87 -80.99 10.14
C ALA A 11 -12.74 -79.85 11.16
N ALA A 12 -12.28 -78.68 10.72
CA ALA A 12 -12.45 -77.43 11.44
C ALA A 12 -12.97 -76.37 10.46
N LEU A 13 -14.30 -76.24 10.43
CA LEU A 13 -14.96 -74.99 10.04
C LEU A 13 -14.63 -73.95 11.10
N LEU A 14 -14.21 -72.75 10.70
CA LEU A 14 -14.90 -71.48 11.00
C LEU A 14 -14.03 -70.26 10.66
N ALA A 15 -14.74 -69.20 10.27
CA ALA A 15 -14.35 -67.79 10.17
C ALA A 15 -13.57 -67.34 8.92
N ALA A 16 -14.36 -66.84 7.97
CA ALA A 16 -13.96 -65.84 7.00
C ALA A 16 -13.24 -64.67 7.68
N SER A 17 -12.06 -64.36 7.18
CA SER A 17 -11.41 -63.06 7.35
C SER A 17 -10.96 -62.64 5.95
N CYS A 18 -11.80 -61.83 5.30
CA CYS A 18 -11.37 -61.02 4.17
C CYS A 18 -10.34 -60.01 4.70
N GLY A 19 -9.06 -60.41 4.70
CA GLY A 19 -7.95 -59.51 4.93
C GLY A 19 -7.81 -58.54 3.75
N ARG A 20 -8.60 -57.47 3.73
CA ARG A 20 -8.25 -56.26 2.98
C ARG A 20 -7.12 -55.57 3.73
N THR A 21 -5.88 -56.00 3.49
CA THR A 21 -4.72 -55.18 3.80
C THR A 21 -4.76 -53.95 2.89
N PRO A 22 -4.85 -52.72 3.44
CA PRO A 22 -4.69 -51.52 2.63
C PRO A 22 -3.27 -51.53 2.05
N ARG A 23 -3.17 -51.70 0.74
CA ARG A 23 -1.92 -51.48 0.01
C ARG A 23 -1.73 -49.97 -0.08
N PHE A 24 -0.82 -49.42 0.71
CA PHE A 24 -0.34 -48.06 0.49
C PHE A 24 0.36 -48.03 -0.87
N VAL A 25 -0.27 -47.41 -1.85
CA VAL A 25 0.36 -47.04 -3.12
C VAL A 25 1.23 -45.81 -2.81
N PRO A 26 2.55 -45.84 -3.05
CA PRO A 26 3.39 -44.67 -2.87
C PRO A 26 2.87 -43.53 -3.75
N VAL A 27 2.96 -42.29 -3.25
CA VAL A 27 2.58 -41.07 -3.98
C VAL A 27 3.41 -40.98 -5.26
N GLY A 28 2.85 -41.46 -6.36
CA GLY A 28 3.41 -41.40 -7.70
C GLY A 28 2.72 -40.30 -8.50
N ALA A 29 3.40 -39.16 -8.60
CA ALA A 29 3.48 -38.23 -9.74
C ALA A 29 2.25 -37.75 -10.56
N ASP A 30 1.00 -38.13 -10.28
CA ASP A 30 -0.14 -37.80 -11.17
C ASP A 30 -1.27 -36.93 -10.56
N SER A 31 -1.09 -36.35 -9.37
CA SER A 31 -2.16 -35.60 -8.67
C SER A 31 -2.02 -34.06 -8.68
N THR A 32 -1.30 -33.46 -9.64
CA THR A 32 -1.20 -31.99 -9.73
C THR A 32 -2.31 -31.33 -10.55
N LEU A 33 -3.27 -32.11 -11.08
CA LEU A 33 -4.31 -31.61 -12.00
C LEU A 33 -5.74 -31.93 -11.58
N ALA A 34 -5.97 -32.75 -10.55
CA ALA A 34 -7.31 -32.94 -10.01
C ALA A 34 -7.66 -31.74 -9.09
N PRO A 35 -8.77 -31.03 -9.31
CA PRO A 35 -9.23 -30.06 -8.33
C PRO A 35 -9.38 -30.78 -6.99
N PRO A 36 -8.92 -30.18 -5.87
CA PRO A 36 -9.04 -30.81 -4.56
C PRO A 36 -10.49 -31.20 -4.32
N SER A 37 -10.73 -32.44 -3.87
CA SER A 37 -12.05 -32.81 -3.37
C SER A 37 -12.44 -31.84 -2.23
N ALA A 38 -13.75 -31.66 -1.97
CA ALA A 38 -14.22 -30.74 -0.93
C ALA A 38 -13.52 -30.99 0.43
N ASP A 39 -13.25 -32.26 0.76
CA ASP A 39 -12.53 -32.67 1.98
C ASP A 39 -11.06 -32.24 1.97
N SER A 40 -10.41 -32.23 0.82
CA SER A 40 -9.01 -31.80 0.66
C SER A 40 -8.88 -30.29 0.81
N LEU A 41 -9.84 -29.52 0.26
CA LEU A 41 -9.88 -28.07 0.40
C LEU A 41 -10.07 -27.66 1.87
N ALA A 42 -11.03 -28.28 2.56
CA ALA A 42 -11.28 -28.01 3.98
C ALA A 42 -10.04 -28.31 4.83
N THR A 43 -9.33 -29.40 4.53
CA THR A 43 -8.09 -29.78 5.21
C THR A 43 -6.99 -28.74 4.98
N TRP A 44 -6.73 -28.33 3.74
CA TRP A 44 -5.69 -27.33 3.44
C TRP A 44 -6.03 -25.94 4.00
N ALA A 45 -7.31 -25.56 3.99
CA ALA A 45 -7.76 -24.31 4.61
C ALA A 45 -7.59 -24.33 6.14
N GLN A 46 -7.81 -25.47 6.79
CA GLN A 46 -7.50 -25.65 8.22
C GLN A 46 -6.00 -25.56 8.48
N GLN A 47 -5.17 -26.25 7.68
CA GLN A 47 -3.71 -26.19 7.79
C GLN A 47 -3.18 -24.77 7.62
N ALA A 48 -3.71 -24.01 6.66
CA ALA A 48 -3.34 -22.62 6.47
C ALA A 48 -3.74 -21.75 7.67
N ARG A 49 -4.91 -21.97 8.29
CA ARG A 49 -5.31 -21.23 9.50
C ARG A 49 -4.37 -21.51 10.66
N GLU A 50 -4.05 -22.77 10.91
CA GLU A 50 -3.06 -23.17 11.92
C GLU A 50 -1.65 -22.67 11.58
N GLY A 51 -1.35 -22.50 10.30
CA GLY A 51 -0.13 -21.89 9.78
C GLY A 51 0.05 -20.47 10.27
N TRP A 52 -1.00 -19.65 10.15
CA TRP A 52 -0.97 -18.22 10.48
C TRP A 52 -0.84 -17.94 11.99
N GLU A 53 -1.22 -18.89 12.84
CA GLU A 53 -1.01 -18.81 14.29
C GLU A 53 0.44 -19.15 14.72
N SER A 54 1.28 -19.61 13.78
CA SER A 54 2.68 -19.98 14.03
C SER A 54 3.62 -18.97 13.37
N ALA A 55 4.45 -18.30 14.18
CA ALA A 55 5.42 -17.31 13.70
C ALA A 55 6.45 -17.92 12.72
N ASP A 56 6.86 -19.17 12.93
CA ASP A 56 7.92 -19.82 12.15
C ASP A 56 7.47 -20.34 10.77
N ARG A 57 6.17 -20.31 10.47
CA ARG A 57 5.60 -20.91 9.24
C ARG A 57 4.94 -19.89 8.32
N GLN A 58 5.11 -18.61 8.56
CA GLN A 58 4.33 -17.57 7.87
C GLN A 58 4.59 -17.54 6.36
N ASP A 59 5.85 -17.71 5.92
CA ASP A 59 6.21 -17.80 4.49
C ASP A 59 5.53 -18.98 3.79
N GLU A 60 5.62 -20.18 4.37
CA GLU A 60 5.01 -21.40 3.84
C GLU A 60 3.47 -21.29 3.82
N THR A 61 2.92 -20.66 4.86
CA THR A 61 1.48 -20.44 5.00
C THR A 61 0.96 -19.45 3.97
N ALA A 62 1.72 -18.39 3.69
CA ALA A 62 1.40 -17.46 2.61
C ALA A 62 1.38 -18.18 1.25
N ALA A 63 2.38 -19.02 0.97
CA ALA A 63 2.44 -19.81 -0.26
C ALA A 63 1.26 -20.79 -0.39
N LEU A 64 0.90 -21.49 0.70
CA LEU A 64 -0.26 -22.38 0.74
C LEU A 64 -1.56 -21.62 0.51
N THR A 65 -1.75 -20.49 1.19
CA THR A 65 -2.94 -19.64 1.03
C THR A 65 -3.06 -19.10 -0.40
N ALA A 66 -1.96 -18.63 -0.99
CA ALA A 66 -1.93 -18.18 -2.38
C ALA A 66 -2.25 -19.32 -3.35
N ARG A 67 -1.82 -20.55 -3.05
CA ARG A 67 -2.16 -21.73 -3.85
C ARG A 67 -3.66 -22.03 -3.81
N LEU A 68 -4.29 -21.94 -2.63
CA LEU A 68 -5.73 -22.11 -2.48
C LEU A 68 -6.52 -21.09 -3.31
N VAL A 69 -6.11 -19.81 -3.26
CA VAL A 69 -6.69 -18.75 -4.09
C VAL A 69 -6.51 -19.07 -5.57
N PHE A 70 -5.32 -19.49 -5.98
CA PHE A 70 -5.03 -19.83 -7.37
C PHE A 70 -5.93 -20.96 -7.89
N ASP A 71 -6.07 -22.04 -7.14
CA ASP A 71 -6.92 -23.18 -7.51
C ASP A 71 -8.40 -22.75 -7.59
N ASP A 72 -8.85 -21.90 -6.68
CA ASP A 72 -10.19 -21.31 -6.72
C ASP A 72 -10.44 -20.45 -7.98
N LEU A 73 -9.48 -19.59 -8.33
CA LEU A 73 -9.58 -18.73 -9.52
C LEU A 73 -9.61 -19.50 -10.84
N ARG A 74 -9.02 -20.71 -10.87
CA ARG A 74 -9.10 -21.62 -12.04
C ARG A 74 -10.49 -22.21 -12.21
N LEU A 75 -11.23 -22.43 -11.12
CA LEU A 75 -12.62 -22.89 -11.15
C LEU A 75 -13.60 -21.77 -11.54
N HIS A 76 -13.15 -20.51 -11.47
CA HIS A 76 -13.98 -19.34 -11.75
C HIS A 76 -13.33 -18.43 -12.80
N PRO A 77 -13.14 -18.89 -14.06
CA PRO A 77 -12.37 -18.17 -15.08
C PRO A 77 -12.99 -16.83 -15.49
N SER A 78 -14.31 -16.70 -15.42
CA SER A 78 -15.04 -15.47 -15.79
C SER A 78 -15.25 -14.49 -14.63
N ALA A 79 -14.91 -14.87 -13.39
CA ALA A 79 -15.12 -14.01 -12.24
C ALA A 79 -14.11 -12.85 -12.21
N PRO A 80 -14.54 -11.62 -11.87
CA PRO A 80 -13.63 -10.49 -11.65
C PRO A 80 -12.61 -10.83 -10.55
N LEU A 81 -11.33 -10.86 -10.91
CA LEU A 81 -10.25 -11.34 -10.02
C LEU A 81 -10.29 -10.70 -8.63
N PRO A 82 -10.32 -9.36 -8.47
CA PRO A 82 -10.17 -8.74 -7.16
C PRO A 82 -11.32 -9.12 -6.22
N ARG A 83 -12.54 -9.19 -6.78
CA ARG A 83 -13.73 -9.61 -6.04
C ARG A 83 -13.65 -11.08 -5.66
N ARG A 84 -13.27 -11.95 -6.60
CA ARG A 84 -13.20 -13.40 -6.34
C ARG A 84 -12.14 -13.74 -5.30
N VAL A 85 -10.93 -13.17 -5.42
CA VAL A 85 -9.84 -13.33 -4.45
C VAL A 85 -10.31 -12.94 -3.05
N ARG A 86 -10.93 -11.76 -2.91
CA ARG A 86 -11.44 -11.29 -1.60
C ARG A 86 -12.51 -12.22 -1.04
N THR A 87 -13.55 -12.53 -1.83
CA THR A 87 -14.64 -13.42 -1.38
C THR A 87 -14.14 -14.79 -0.96
N PHE A 88 -13.18 -15.36 -1.69
CA PHE A 88 -12.61 -16.64 -1.33
C PHE A 88 -11.81 -16.57 -0.02
N LEU A 89 -10.88 -15.62 0.11
CA LEU A 89 -10.09 -15.42 1.33
C LEU A 89 -10.96 -15.18 2.56
N ASP A 90 -12.03 -14.38 2.42
CA ASP A 90 -13.01 -14.16 3.49
C ASP A 90 -13.72 -15.46 3.89
N SER A 91 -14.11 -16.29 2.90
CA SER A 91 -14.81 -17.56 3.15
C SER A 91 -13.96 -18.60 3.89
N ILE A 92 -12.64 -18.58 3.70
CA ILE A 92 -11.71 -19.47 4.41
C ILE A 92 -11.09 -18.82 5.66
N GLY A 93 -11.52 -17.59 6.01
CA GLY A 93 -11.13 -16.90 7.23
C GLY A 93 -9.68 -16.39 7.23
N MET A 94 -9.10 -16.08 6.07
CA MET A 94 -7.71 -15.62 5.95
C MET A 94 -7.60 -14.09 6.00
N GLY A 95 -6.52 -13.58 6.57
CA GLY A 95 -6.20 -12.15 6.62
C GLY A 95 -5.55 -11.70 5.32
N ALA A 96 -6.12 -10.69 4.67
CA ALA A 96 -5.51 -10.10 3.49
C ALA A 96 -6.02 -8.68 3.20
N GLU A 97 -5.15 -7.88 2.62
CA GLU A 97 -5.53 -6.71 1.82
C GLU A 97 -5.59 -7.14 0.36
N VAL A 98 -6.65 -6.78 -0.35
CA VAL A 98 -6.81 -7.12 -1.77
C VAL A 98 -7.01 -5.85 -2.57
N ALA A 99 -6.13 -5.59 -3.53
CA ALA A 99 -6.27 -4.52 -4.51
C ALA A 99 -6.24 -5.11 -5.91
N GLY A 100 -7.00 -4.55 -6.84
CA GLY A 100 -6.98 -5.07 -8.20
C GLY A 100 -7.84 -4.31 -9.19
N ARG A 101 -7.53 -4.50 -10.47
CA ARG A 101 -8.15 -3.80 -11.59
C ARG A 101 -8.05 -4.66 -12.85
N GLY A 102 -9.16 -4.77 -13.59
CA GLY A 102 -9.22 -5.59 -14.80
C GLY A 102 -8.81 -7.05 -14.54
N GLY A 103 -7.91 -7.57 -15.37
CA GLY A 103 -7.36 -8.92 -15.28
C GLY A 103 -6.29 -9.13 -14.20
N PHE A 104 -6.17 -8.25 -13.19
CA PHE A 104 -5.14 -8.30 -12.14
C PHE A 104 -5.71 -8.17 -10.74
N ALA A 105 -5.14 -8.90 -9.79
CA ALA A 105 -5.36 -8.71 -8.36
C ALA A 105 -4.08 -9.02 -7.58
N ILE A 106 -3.77 -8.22 -6.56
CA ILE A 106 -2.78 -8.54 -5.54
C ILE A 106 -3.52 -8.85 -4.25
N ALA A 107 -3.16 -9.94 -3.60
CA ALA A 107 -3.51 -10.22 -2.21
C ALA A 107 -2.24 -10.09 -1.35
N ASN A 108 -2.23 -9.13 -0.43
CA ASN A 108 -1.20 -9.00 0.58
C ASN A 108 -1.65 -9.75 1.83
N LEU A 109 -1.15 -10.97 1.98
CA LEU A 109 -1.58 -11.93 3.00
C LEU A 109 -0.90 -11.62 4.33
N PHE A 110 -1.60 -11.83 5.44
CA PHE A 110 -1.06 -11.65 6.80
C PHE A 110 -1.84 -12.46 7.83
N SER A 111 -1.27 -12.62 9.03
CA SER A 111 -1.98 -13.23 10.15
C SER A 111 -3.09 -12.31 10.66
N ARG A 112 -4.31 -12.84 10.83
CA ARG A 112 -5.44 -12.05 11.38
C ARG A 112 -5.23 -11.66 12.84
N SER A 113 -4.55 -12.50 13.62
CA SER A 113 -4.25 -12.25 15.03
C SER A 113 -3.15 -11.21 15.20
N ASP A 114 -2.26 -11.07 14.21
CA ASP A 114 -1.25 -10.02 14.15
C ASP A 114 -1.05 -9.50 12.71
N PRO A 115 -1.87 -8.52 12.27
CA PRO A 115 -1.73 -7.90 10.95
C PRO A 115 -0.43 -7.08 10.78
N SER A 116 0.29 -6.81 11.87
CA SER A 116 1.54 -6.05 11.86
C SER A 116 2.80 -6.92 11.83
N GLY A 117 2.67 -8.22 12.14
CA GLY A 117 3.80 -9.16 12.24
C GLY A 117 4.49 -9.49 10.92
N GLY A 118 3.88 -9.13 9.79
CA GLY A 118 4.45 -9.31 8.46
C GLY A 118 3.35 -9.31 7.40
N SER A 119 3.76 -9.22 6.14
CA SER A 119 2.84 -9.33 5.01
C SER A 119 3.52 -9.96 3.80
N TRP A 120 2.76 -10.70 3.00
CA TRP A 120 3.26 -11.47 1.86
C TRP A 120 2.39 -11.22 0.62
N PRO A 121 2.82 -10.33 -0.29
CA PRO A 121 2.05 -9.99 -1.48
C PRO A 121 2.16 -11.07 -2.56
N TYR A 122 1.01 -11.51 -3.07
CA TYR A 122 0.90 -12.39 -4.22
C TYR A 122 0.07 -11.74 -5.33
N LEU A 123 0.63 -11.72 -6.54
CA LEU A 123 -0.05 -11.31 -7.76
C LEU A 123 -0.81 -12.49 -8.37
N PHE A 124 -2.04 -12.23 -8.77
CA PHE A 124 -2.87 -13.08 -9.61
C PHE A 124 -3.25 -12.32 -10.87
N TRP A 125 -3.12 -12.96 -12.03
CA TRP A 125 -3.55 -12.35 -13.29
C TRP A 125 -4.12 -13.34 -14.29
N ARG A 126 -4.88 -12.83 -15.25
CA ARG A 126 -5.33 -13.58 -16.43
C ARG A 126 -4.34 -13.37 -17.56
N ASP A 127 -3.98 -14.46 -18.21
CA ASP A 127 -3.17 -14.49 -19.42
C ASP A 127 -3.93 -15.31 -20.46
N GLY A 128 -4.79 -14.63 -21.22
CA GLY A 128 -5.84 -15.27 -22.00
C GLY A 128 -6.80 -16.07 -21.11
N THR A 129 -6.91 -17.38 -21.35
CA THR A 129 -7.78 -18.27 -20.57
C THR A 129 -7.11 -18.82 -19.31
N GLN A 130 -5.82 -18.56 -19.12
CA GLN A 130 -5.05 -19.11 -18.01
C GLN A 130 -5.02 -18.13 -16.84
N THR A 131 -5.22 -18.65 -15.64
CA THR A 131 -4.84 -17.95 -14.41
C THR A 131 -3.36 -18.18 -14.15
N ARG A 132 -2.67 -17.15 -13.68
CA ARG A 132 -1.30 -17.21 -13.20
C ARG A 132 -1.20 -16.59 -11.81
N ALA A 133 -0.19 -17.01 -11.06
CA ALA A 133 0.11 -16.47 -9.74
C ALA A 133 1.62 -16.35 -9.53
N GLN A 134 2.05 -15.34 -8.77
CA GLN A 134 3.45 -15.11 -8.44
C GLN A 134 3.57 -14.37 -7.10
N ALA A 135 4.55 -14.75 -6.27
CA ALA A 135 4.95 -13.92 -5.14
C ALA A 135 5.58 -12.61 -5.63
N LEU A 136 5.37 -11.52 -4.91
CA LEU A 136 5.95 -10.22 -5.21
C LEU A 136 6.85 -9.74 -4.07
N GLU A 137 7.73 -8.80 -4.40
CA GLU A 137 8.40 -7.96 -3.42
C GLU A 137 7.39 -7.02 -2.72
N GLY A 138 7.78 -6.45 -1.58
CA GLY A 138 6.94 -5.53 -0.80
C GLY A 138 6.38 -6.12 0.50
N GLY A 139 6.94 -7.24 0.98
CA GLY A 139 6.57 -7.78 2.28
C GLY A 139 6.79 -6.80 3.44
N GLY A 140 5.98 -6.95 4.50
CA GLY A 140 5.98 -6.05 5.65
C GLY A 140 5.43 -4.65 5.35
N THR A 141 4.63 -4.50 4.29
CA THR A 141 3.98 -3.24 3.93
C THR A 141 2.50 -3.48 3.69
N ARG A 142 1.67 -2.45 3.92
CA ARG A 142 0.22 -2.52 3.73
C ARG A 142 -0.14 -2.18 2.29
N LEU A 143 -0.87 -3.05 1.61
CA LEU A 143 -1.36 -2.81 0.26
C LEU A 143 -2.52 -1.80 0.26
N VAL A 144 -2.41 -0.79 -0.59
CA VAL A 144 -3.40 0.30 -0.72
C VAL A 144 -4.15 0.19 -2.04
N ASP A 145 -3.45 0.13 -3.17
CA ASP A 145 -4.08 0.15 -4.50
C ASP A 145 -3.20 -0.50 -5.58
N LEU A 146 -3.80 -0.79 -6.74
CA LEU A 146 -3.17 -1.40 -7.91
C LEU A 146 -3.54 -0.64 -9.19
N LEU A 147 -2.54 -0.38 -10.02
CA LEU A 147 -2.69 0.25 -11.32
C LEU A 147 -1.93 -0.54 -12.41
N PRO A 148 -2.63 -1.24 -13.31
CA PRO A 148 -2.06 -1.74 -14.55
C PRO A 148 -1.67 -0.58 -15.48
N GLY A 149 -0.57 -0.75 -16.23
CA GLY A 149 -0.23 0.11 -17.36
C GLY A 149 -1.30 0.06 -18.46
N SER A 150 -1.32 1.04 -19.35
CA SER A 150 -2.30 1.12 -20.45
C SER A 150 -2.34 -0.15 -21.30
N GLU A 151 -1.18 -0.74 -21.59
CA GLU A 151 -1.07 -2.00 -22.34
C GLU A 151 -1.57 -3.22 -21.56
N ALA A 152 -1.51 -3.18 -20.23
CA ALA A 152 -1.99 -4.26 -19.36
C ALA A 152 -3.49 -4.14 -19.06
N ALA A 153 -4.07 -2.94 -19.17
CA ALA A 153 -5.44 -2.66 -18.74
C ALA A 153 -6.52 -3.40 -19.54
N SER A 154 -6.22 -3.88 -20.75
CA SER A 154 -7.21 -4.50 -21.65
C SER A 154 -7.52 -5.95 -21.32
N ASP A 155 -6.55 -6.84 -21.06
CA ASP A 155 -6.85 -8.27 -20.78
C ASP A 155 -5.73 -9.07 -20.07
N GLY A 156 -4.64 -8.42 -19.63
CA GLY A 156 -3.48 -9.11 -19.01
C GLY A 156 -2.72 -10.09 -19.93
N SER A 157 -3.22 -10.30 -21.15
CA SER A 157 -2.58 -11.04 -22.23
C SER A 157 -1.50 -10.21 -22.91
N SER A 158 -0.35 -10.84 -23.19
CA SER A 158 0.75 -10.22 -23.94
C SER A 158 0.62 -10.36 -25.46
N ASP A 159 -0.45 -10.97 -25.98
CA ASP A 159 -0.50 -11.41 -27.38
C ASP A 159 -0.65 -10.29 -28.43
N GLN A 160 -0.79 -9.02 -28.04
CA GLN A 160 -1.08 -7.94 -29.01
C GLN A 160 -0.15 -6.71 -28.92
N GLY A 161 0.84 -6.69 -28.03
CA GLY A 161 1.77 -5.55 -27.87
C GLY A 161 3.23 -5.94 -28.08
N ALA A 162 4.00 -5.10 -28.80
CA ALA A 162 5.45 -5.27 -28.95
C ALA A 162 6.24 -4.87 -27.68
N GLY A 163 5.59 -4.21 -26.72
CA GLY A 163 6.19 -3.68 -25.49
C GLY A 163 5.96 -4.54 -24.25
N PRO A 164 6.74 -4.31 -23.17
CA PRO A 164 6.52 -4.95 -21.88
C PRO A 164 5.21 -4.45 -21.24
N LEU A 165 4.48 -5.37 -20.61
CA LEU A 165 3.35 -5.00 -19.75
C LEU A 165 3.86 -4.42 -18.43
N TRP A 166 3.14 -3.45 -17.89
CA TRP A 166 3.49 -2.77 -16.65
C TRP A 166 2.39 -2.91 -15.60
N LEU A 167 2.80 -3.00 -14.33
CA LEU A 167 1.91 -3.05 -13.18
C LEU A 167 2.54 -2.29 -12.03
N ALA A 168 1.82 -1.36 -11.42
CA ALA A 168 2.25 -0.64 -10.23
C ALA A 168 1.32 -0.94 -9.06
N ALA A 169 1.89 -1.22 -7.88
CA ALA A 169 1.13 -1.33 -6.65
C ALA A 169 1.60 -0.26 -5.66
N LEU A 170 0.61 0.35 -5.00
CA LEU A 170 0.82 1.32 -3.94
C LEU A 170 0.70 0.60 -2.61
N PHE A 171 1.71 0.79 -1.77
CA PHE A 171 1.74 0.34 -0.40
C PHE A 171 1.91 1.51 0.56
N ALA A 172 1.60 1.28 1.83
CA ALA A 172 1.85 2.18 2.95
C ALA A 172 2.67 1.45 4.02
N ARG A 173 3.60 2.17 4.64
CA ARG A 173 4.35 1.73 5.80
C ARG A 173 4.06 2.66 6.97
N ALA A 174 3.84 2.11 8.17
CA ALA A 174 3.74 2.91 9.37
C ALA A 174 5.11 3.53 9.73
N SER A 175 5.12 4.82 10.07
CA SER A 175 6.32 5.57 10.44
C SER A 175 5.94 6.64 11.47
N GLY A 176 6.23 6.40 12.75
CA GLY A 176 6.03 7.37 13.83
C GLY A 176 4.60 7.93 13.91
N GLY A 177 3.60 7.05 14.02
CA GLY A 177 2.18 7.45 14.06
C GLY A 177 1.56 7.81 12.70
N GLN A 178 2.39 8.10 11.70
CA GLN A 178 1.95 8.51 10.36
C GLN A 178 2.25 7.43 9.31
N GLN A 179 1.82 7.64 8.06
CA GLN A 179 2.01 6.70 6.95
C GLN A 179 3.03 7.22 5.94
N GLN A 180 3.84 6.31 5.42
CA GLN A 180 4.76 6.59 4.32
C GLN A 180 4.34 5.79 3.09
N PRO A 181 4.06 6.44 1.95
CA PRO A 181 3.72 5.74 0.72
C PRO A 181 4.97 5.09 0.09
N LEU A 182 4.79 3.92 -0.51
CA LEU A 182 5.78 3.17 -1.27
C LEU A 182 5.13 2.66 -2.55
N VAL A 183 5.79 2.77 -3.69
CA VAL A 183 5.28 2.19 -4.94
C VAL A 183 6.29 1.22 -5.51
N PHE A 184 5.83 0.03 -5.86
CA PHE A 184 6.61 -0.95 -6.61
C PHE A 184 5.99 -1.10 -8.00
N VAL A 185 6.85 -1.12 -9.01
CA VAL A 185 6.46 -1.28 -10.40
C VAL A 185 7.15 -2.52 -10.95
N TRP A 186 6.35 -3.42 -11.51
CA TRP A 186 6.81 -4.61 -12.19
C TRP A 186 6.60 -4.48 -13.69
N SER A 187 7.49 -5.12 -14.43
CA SER A 187 7.38 -5.31 -15.87
C SER A 187 7.29 -6.79 -16.23
N ARG A 188 6.53 -7.11 -17.27
CA ARG A 188 6.49 -8.43 -17.89
C ARG A 188 6.79 -8.28 -19.38
N PRO A 189 8.00 -8.66 -19.84
CA PRO A 189 8.32 -8.65 -21.26
C PRO A 189 7.39 -9.58 -22.07
N PRO A 190 7.21 -9.32 -23.38
CA PRO A 190 6.49 -10.23 -24.26
C PRO A 190 7.04 -11.65 -24.18
N GLY A 191 6.16 -12.65 -24.10
CA GLY A 191 6.54 -14.07 -23.99
C GLY A 191 7.10 -14.51 -22.63
N SER A 192 7.26 -13.59 -21.66
CA SER A 192 7.64 -13.95 -20.29
C SER A 192 6.42 -14.36 -19.47
N ALA A 193 6.54 -15.50 -18.78
CA ALA A 193 5.56 -15.94 -17.79
C ALA A 193 5.73 -15.27 -16.41
N GLN A 194 6.77 -14.46 -16.22
CA GLN A 194 7.14 -13.88 -14.93
C GLN A 194 7.17 -12.35 -14.97
N TRP A 195 6.65 -11.75 -13.89
CA TRP A 195 6.77 -10.35 -13.56
C TRP A 195 8.08 -10.10 -12.83
N ARG A 196 8.80 -9.05 -13.21
CA ARG A 196 10.07 -8.66 -12.58
C ARG A 196 9.97 -7.24 -12.03
N LEU A 197 10.46 -7.04 -10.81
CA LEU A 197 10.53 -5.71 -10.24
C LEU A 197 11.43 -4.85 -11.12
N ALA A 198 10.89 -3.73 -11.58
CA ALA A 198 11.55 -2.80 -12.48
C ALA A 198 11.87 -1.47 -11.78
N GLN A 199 11.03 -1.05 -10.84
CA GLN A 199 11.20 0.21 -10.13
C GLN A 199 10.61 0.13 -8.72
N SER A 200 11.28 0.79 -7.77
CA SER A 200 10.76 1.07 -6.43
C SER A 200 10.83 2.56 -6.15
N LEU A 201 9.70 3.17 -5.78
CA LEU A 201 9.61 4.56 -5.38
C LEU A 201 9.37 4.61 -3.87
N GLY A 202 10.39 5.08 -3.14
CA GLY A 202 10.36 5.26 -1.68
C GLY A 202 10.34 6.73 -1.27
N SER A 203 10.88 7.01 -0.08
CA SER A 203 10.98 8.36 0.50
C SER A 203 11.57 9.40 -0.45
N ASP A 204 12.59 9.00 -1.18
CA ASP A 204 13.40 9.94 -1.97
C ASP A 204 12.62 10.36 -3.23
N SER A 205 11.83 9.44 -3.77
CA SER A 205 11.03 9.64 -4.98
C SER A 205 9.65 10.21 -4.69
N LEU A 206 8.92 9.67 -3.70
CA LEU A 206 7.54 10.09 -3.38
C LEU A 206 7.49 11.24 -2.37
N GLY A 207 8.61 11.48 -1.68
CA GLY A 207 8.69 12.34 -0.49
C GLY A 207 8.52 11.54 0.79
N GLY A 208 8.51 12.22 1.93
CA GLY A 208 8.49 11.59 3.25
C GLY A 208 7.11 11.03 3.63
N VAL A 209 6.70 11.34 4.85
CA VAL A 209 5.39 10.95 5.37
C VAL A 209 4.27 11.62 4.59
N GLY A 210 3.16 10.91 4.35
CA GLY A 210 1.96 11.45 3.73
C GLY A 210 1.12 10.36 3.07
N THR A 211 0.46 10.70 1.97
CA THR A 211 -0.36 9.77 1.21
C THR A 211 0.02 9.77 -0.25
N ALA A 212 -0.31 8.70 -0.96
CA ALA A 212 -0.31 8.69 -2.41
C ALA A 212 -1.56 7.99 -2.91
N THR A 213 -1.98 8.30 -4.13
CA THR A 213 -3.16 7.70 -4.76
C THR A 213 -2.91 7.50 -6.24
N PHE A 214 -3.38 6.37 -6.77
CA PHE A 214 -3.52 6.24 -8.21
C PHE A 214 -4.76 6.98 -8.68
N THR A 215 -4.67 7.65 -9.83
CA THR A 215 -5.79 8.37 -10.45
C THR A 215 -6.20 7.66 -11.72
N TYR A 216 -7.46 7.26 -11.79
CA TYR A 216 -8.00 6.58 -12.97
C TYR A 216 -9.52 6.84 -13.13
N PRO A 217 -10.00 7.21 -14.33
CA PRO A 217 -9.21 7.52 -15.53
C PRO A 217 -8.24 8.70 -15.29
N PRO A 218 -7.08 8.74 -15.99
CA PRO A 218 -6.10 9.79 -15.78
C PRO A 218 -6.68 11.17 -16.13
N PRO A 219 -6.25 12.25 -15.46
CA PRO A 219 -6.63 13.61 -15.83
C PRO A 219 -6.04 14.00 -17.19
N ALA A 220 -6.40 15.19 -17.67
CA ALA A 220 -5.88 15.74 -18.93
C ALA A 220 -4.34 15.87 -18.96
N ASP A 221 -3.68 15.97 -17.80
CA ASP A 221 -2.23 16.02 -17.68
C ASP A 221 -1.55 14.63 -17.80
N GLY A 222 -2.35 13.56 -17.89
CA GLY A 222 -1.87 12.18 -18.01
C GLY A 222 -1.27 11.62 -16.72
N SER A 223 -1.39 12.32 -15.59
CA SER A 223 -0.89 11.83 -14.31
C SER A 223 -1.70 10.63 -13.83
N VAL A 224 -1.00 9.59 -13.37
CA VAL A 224 -1.62 8.34 -12.91
C VAL A 224 -1.33 8.05 -11.45
N LEU A 225 -0.32 8.70 -10.86
CA LEU A 225 0.02 8.63 -9.45
C LEU A 225 0.24 10.05 -8.92
N VAL A 226 -0.40 10.37 -7.81
CA VAL A 226 -0.21 11.63 -7.09
C VAL A 226 0.21 11.31 -5.67
N ALA A 227 1.39 11.77 -5.27
CA ALA A 227 1.91 11.66 -3.91
C ALA A 227 1.83 13.02 -3.21
N ARG A 228 1.22 13.08 -2.04
CA ARG A 228 1.08 14.28 -1.19
C ARG A 228 1.79 14.03 0.13
N THR A 229 2.98 14.58 0.28
CA THR A 229 3.86 14.31 1.42
C THR A 229 4.22 15.58 2.17
N HIS A 230 4.44 15.44 3.48
CA HIS A 230 4.86 16.52 4.36
C HIS A 230 6.31 16.89 4.03
N LEU A 231 6.56 18.19 3.93
CA LEU A 231 7.90 18.75 3.82
C LEU A 231 8.28 19.31 5.19
N ALA A 232 9.28 18.71 5.84
CA ALA A 232 9.82 19.22 7.09
C ALA A 232 10.47 20.59 6.86
N VAL A 233 10.17 21.55 7.73
CA VAL A 233 10.65 22.92 7.61
C VAL A 233 11.54 23.29 8.80
N SER A 234 12.76 23.73 8.53
CA SER A 234 13.69 24.14 9.60
C SER A 234 13.13 25.29 10.45
N GLY A 235 13.14 25.08 11.77
CA GLY A 235 12.65 26.05 12.76
C GLY A 235 11.15 26.01 12.99
N PHE A 236 10.46 25.01 12.46
CA PHE A 236 9.08 24.65 12.78
C PHE A 236 9.06 23.26 13.42
N ASP A 237 8.15 23.06 14.38
CA ASP A 237 7.90 21.77 15.02
C ASP A 237 6.39 21.51 14.99
N GLU A 238 5.98 20.71 14.00
CA GLU A 238 4.58 20.42 13.71
C GLU A 238 4.10 19.16 14.44
N CYS A 239 2.94 19.26 15.09
CA CYS A 239 2.26 18.09 15.62
C CYS A 239 1.69 17.21 14.48
N GLU A 240 1.45 15.93 14.73
CA GLU A 240 0.98 14.98 13.70
C GLU A 240 -0.33 15.38 13.01
N THR A 241 -1.19 16.14 13.69
CA THR A 241 -2.50 16.59 13.21
C THR A 241 -2.50 18.05 12.76
N CYS A 242 -1.38 18.75 12.93
CA CYS A 242 -1.24 20.15 12.58
C CYS A 242 -1.12 20.29 11.05
N PRO A 243 -1.62 21.39 10.47
CA PRO A 243 -1.24 21.80 9.12
C PRO A 243 0.27 21.74 8.88
N HIS A 244 0.68 21.14 7.76
CA HIS A 244 2.06 21.02 7.31
C HIS A 244 2.24 21.70 5.95
N VAL A 245 3.48 21.96 5.56
CA VAL A 245 3.80 22.23 4.15
C VAL A 245 3.64 20.94 3.38
N ILE A 246 2.67 20.89 2.46
CA ILE A 246 2.41 19.71 1.64
C ILE A 246 3.10 19.88 0.29
N ARG A 247 3.93 18.90 -0.07
CA ARG A 247 4.52 18.75 -1.40
C ARG A 247 3.74 17.69 -2.15
N THR A 248 3.21 18.09 -3.31
CA THR A 248 2.50 17.24 -4.24
C THR A 248 3.40 16.88 -5.41
N ARG A 249 3.69 15.59 -5.61
CA ARG A 249 4.43 15.04 -6.75
C ARG A 249 3.48 14.25 -7.64
N ARG A 250 3.60 14.43 -8.96
CA ARG A 250 2.77 13.76 -9.96
C ARG A 250 3.64 12.90 -10.86
N PHE A 251 3.15 11.71 -11.20
CA PHE A 251 3.84 10.77 -12.08
C PHE A 251 2.89 10.28 -13.17
N ARG A 252 3.45 10.00 -14.35
CA ARG A 252 2.77 9.32 -15.46
C ARG A 252 3.45 8.01 -15.80
N TRP A 253 2.76 7.15 -16.55
CA TRP A 253 3.43 6.03 -17.21
C TRP A 253 4.42 6.53 -18.26
N GLY A 254 5.65 6.03 -18.16
CA GLY A 254 6.73 6.25 -19.10
C GLY A 254 7.25 4.93 -19.68
N SER A 255 8.40 5.01 -20.35
CA SER A 255 8.99 3.84 -21.04
C SER A 255 9.64 2.83 -20.10
N SER A 256 9.96 3.25 -18.88
CA SER A 256 10.71 2.48 -17.88
C SER A 256 9.97 2.33 -16.54
N GLY A 257 8.67 2.65 -16.51
CA GLY A 257 7.85 2.63 -15.30
C GLY A 257 7.16 3.98 -15.07
N LEU A 258 7.12 4.45 -13.83
CA LEU A 258 6.53 5.74 -13.48
C LEU A 258 7.58 6.85 -13.56
N GLU A 259 7.27 7.89 -14.34
CA GLU A 259 8.13 9.06 -14.52
C GLU A 259 7.50 10.29 -13.87
N SER A 260 8.30 11.07 -13.13
CA SER A 260 7.85 12.33 -12.55
C SER A 260 7.52 13.33 -13.64
N VAL A 261 6.35 13.97 -13.55
CA VAL A 261 5.89 14.99 -14.51
C VAL A 261 5.71 16.37 -13.89
N GLY A 262 5.79 16.45 -12.56
CA GLY A 262 5.63 17.71 -11.88
C GLY A 262 5.75 17.56 -10.36
N GLU A 263 6.19 18.65 -9.76
CA GLU A 263 6.21 18.86 -8.33
C GLU A 263 5.63 20.24 -8.04
N GLN A 264 4.80 20.33 -7.02
CA GLN A 264 4.19 21.57 -6.57
C GLN A 264 4.10 21.55 -5.04
N ILE A 265 4.28 22.70 -4.41
CA ILE A 265 3.92 22.88 -3.00
C ILE A 265 2.51 23.42 -2.94
N ASP A 266 1.67 22.81 -2.11
CA ASP A 266 0.28 23.23 -1.95
C ASP A 266 0.22 24.60 -1.25
N ASN A 267 -0.46 25.55 -1.89
CA ASN A 267 -0.72 26.85 -1.30
C ASN A 267 -1.70 26.70 -0.13
N SER A 268 -1.29 27.16 1.04
CA SER A 268 -2.09 27.16 2.26
C SER A 268 -1.70 28.31 3.18
N PRO A 269 -2.58 28.74 4.10
CA PRO A 269 -2.25 29.68 5.17
C PRO A 269 -0.95 29.31 5.90
N TYR A 270 -0.79 28.04 6.26
CA TYR A 270 0.41 27.54 6.93
C TYR A 270 1.67 27.70 6.08
N TYR A 271 1.61 27.33 4.79
CA TYR A 271 2.72 27.51 3.86
C TYR A 271 3.13 28.98 3.72
N VAL A 272 2.16 29.89 3.60
CA VAL A 272 2.41 31.33 3.50
C VAL A 272 3.12 31.85 4.74
N PHE A 273 2.66 31.46 5.94
CA PHE A 273 3.33 31.83 7.19
C PHE A 273 4.77 31.31 7.25
N VAL A 274 4.99 30.05 6.88
CA VAL A 274 6.33 29.47 6.81
C VAL A 274 7.26 30.29 5.90
N ARG A 275 6.80 30.61 4.68
CA ARG A 275 7.59 31.38 3.70
C ARG A 275 7.87 32.80 4.18
N PHE A 276 6.90 33.44 4.82
CA PHE A 276 7.06 34.75 5.44
C PHE A 276 8.15 34.74 6.52
N ILE A 277 8.09 33.79 7.47
CA ILE A 277 9.10 33.64 8.53
C ILE A 277 10.48 33.32 7.96
N GLN A 278 10.57 32.46 6.94
CA GLN A 278 11.84 32.16 6.28
C GLN A 278 12.47 33.40 5.64
N ALA A 279 11.67 34.23 4.95
CA ALA A 279 12.15 35.48 4.36
C ALA A 279 12.64 36.47 5.43
N LEU A 280 11.89 36.62 6.54
CA LEU A 280 12.29 37.46 7.67
C LEU A 280 13.60 36.97 8.32
N LYS A 281 13.79 35.66 8.47
CA LYS A 281 15.04 35.07 9.00
C LYS A 281 16.25 35.38 8.13
N LEU A 282 16.06 35.50 6.82
CA LEU A 282 17.11 35.89 5.88
C LEU A 282 17.31 37.41 5.79
N GLY A 283 16.50 38.20 6.49
CA GLY A 283 16.50 39.66 6.39
C GLY A 283 15.95 40.19 5.06
N ASP A 284 15.32 39.33 4.26
CA ASP A 284 14.80 39.66 2.94
C ASP A 284 13.38 40.22 3.04
N ARG A 285 13.29 41.53 3.25
CA ARG A 285 12.02 42.26 3.39
C ARG A 285 11.21 42.26 2.10
N GLU A 286 11.86 42.26 0.94
CA GLU A 286 11.18 42.26 -0.36
C GLU A 286 10.44 40.93 -0.55
N THR A 287 11.12 39.81 -0.32
CA THR A 287 10.50 38.49 -0.40
C THR A 287 9.42 38.33 0.68
N ALA A 288 9.62 38.83 1.89
CA ALA A 288 8.59 38.83 2.94
C ALA A 288 7.33 39.60 2.52
N GLY A 289 7.51 40.75 1.85
CA GLY A 289 6.42 41.59 1.33
C GLY A 289 5.50 40.89 0.34
N ARG A 290 5.95 39.82 -0.32
CA ARG A 290 5.14 39.03 -1.27
C ARG A 290 4.07 38.17 -0.59
N TRP A 291 4.19 37.94 0.72
CA TRP A 291 3.34 37.04 1.50
C TRP A 291 2.33 37.76 2.40
N VAL A 292 2.29 39.09 2.35
CA VAL A 292 1.39 39.94 3.15
C VAL A 292 0.47 40.74 2.25
N ALA A 293 -0.72 41.09 2.76
CA ALA A 293 -1.67 41.95 2.06
C ALA A 293 -1.29 43.44 2.14
N ASP A 294 -0.67 43.85 3.24
CA ASP A 294 -0.15 45.20 3.47
C ASP A 294 1.36 45.14 3.82
N PRO A 295 2.24 45.84 3.08
CA PRO A 295 3.67 45.91 3.40
C PRO A 295 4.00 46.36 4.83
N SER A 296 3.12 47.12 5.50
CA SER A 296 3.32 47.55 6.88
C SER A 296 3.45 46.37 7.87
N LEU A 297 2.85 45.23 7.53
CA LEU A 297 2.92 43.98 8.31
C LEU A 297 4.34 43.39 8.35
N VAL A 298 5.17 43.65 7.34
CA VAL A 298 6.59 43.26 7.36
C VAL A 298 7.32 44.00 8.47
N GLU A 299 7.12 45.31 8.56
CA GLU A 299 7.76 46.15 9.59
C GLU A 299 7.23 45.82 10.99
N ALA A 300 5.93 45.56 11.13
CA ALA A 300 5.36 45.10 12.39
C ALA A 300 5.99 43.76 12.84
N ALA A 301 6.14 42.78 11.94
CA ALA A 301 6.74 41.49 12.25
C ALA A 301 8.23 41.62 12.61
N VAL A 302 8.96 42.53 11.95
CA VAL A 302 10.33 42.91 12.33
C VAL A 302 10.36 43.53 13.72
N GLY A 303 9.39 44.39 14.06
CA GLY A 303 9.24 44.97 15.40
C GLY A 303 9.02 43.93 16.51
N TYR A 304 8.34 42.81 16.18
CA TYR A 304 8.20 41.65 17.08
C TYR A 304 9.40 40.68 17.03
N ASP A 305 10.50 41.06 16.37
CA ASP A 305 11.70 40.26 16.17
C ASP A 305 11.42 38.91 15.47
N TRP A 306 10.36 38.73 14.67
CA TRP A 306 9.98 37.40 14.12
C TRP A 306 11.07 36.71 13.29
N GLY A 307 11.99 37.48 12.69
CA GLY A 307 13.16 36.96 11.97
C GLY A 307 14.29 36.41 12.86
N ARG A 308 14.29 36.67 14.17
CA ARG A 308 15.31 36.15 15.09
C ARG A 308 14.96 34.74 15.59
N SER A 309 15.92 33.99 16.12
CA SER A 309 15.59 32.72 16.78
C SER A 309 15.21 32.96 18.24
N LYS A 310 13.98 32.62 18.62
CA LYS A 310 13.49 32.62 20.02
C LYS A 310 12.90 31.26 20.42
N GLY A 311 13.31 30.21 19.71
CA GLY A 311 12.70 28.88 19.75
C GLY A 311 12.04 28.51 18.42
N VAL A 312 11.49 27.30 18.35
CA VAL A 312 10.75 26.81 17.19
C VAL A 312 9.36 27.43 17.12
N TRP A 313 8.86 27.60 15.89
CA TRP A 313 7.47 27.93 15.64
C TRP A 313 6.62 26.66 15.69
N ARG A 314 5.51 26.69 16.41
CA ARG A 314 4.58 25.57 16.54
C ARG A 314 3.17 26.08 16.29
N LEU A 315 2.34 25.28 15.64
CA LEU A 315 0.94 25.61 15.48
C LEU A 315 0.16 25.14 16.71
N SER A 316 -0.85 25.90 17.12
CA SER A 316 -1.79 25.45 18.16
C SER A 316 -2.50 24.17 17.70
N PRO A 317 -2.57 23.12 18.54
CA PRO A 317 -3.28 21.89 18.23
C PRO A 317 -4.74 22.15 17.81
N GLY A 318 -5.29 21.28 16.96
CA GLY A 318 -6.68 21.38 16.50
C GLY A 318 -6.94 22.42 15.40
N SER A 319 -5.92 23.13 14.94
CA SER A 319 -6.03 24.06 13.82
C SER A 319 -6.29 23.33 12.49
N VAL A 320 -7.13 23.90 11.63
CA VAL A 320 -7.50 23.32 10.33
C VAL A 320 -6.71 24.00 9.19
N SER A 321 -6.29 23.24 8.19
CA SER A 321 -5.35 23.69 7.14
C SER A 321 -5.85 24.82 6.23
N LYS A 322 -7.16 25.03 6.12
CA LYS A 322 -7.78 26.11 5.34
C LYS A 322 -8.47 27.17 6.21
N SER A 323 -8.06 27.30 7.47
CA SER A 323 -8.60 28.34 8.35
C SER A 323 -8.10 29.72 7.94
N GLU A 324 -8.99 30.71 7.95
CA GLU A 324 -8.66 32.14 7.76
C GLU A 324 -7.89 32.71 8.95
N ALA A 325 -7.81 31.98 10.07
CA ALA A 325 -6.98 32.34 11.21
C ALA A 325 -6.27 31.11 11.80
N LEU A 326 -4.98 31.26 12.09
CA LEU A 326 -4.17 30.24 12.74
C LEU A 326 -3.44 30.83 13.94
N VAL A 327 -3.29 30.06 15.01
CA VAL A 327 -2.53 30.46 16.20
C VAL A 327 -1.17 29.78 16.18
N PHE A 328 -0.11 30.58 16.19
CA PHE A 328 1.27 30.12 16.20
C PHE A 328 1.93 30.46 17.53
N PHE A 329 2.55 29.47 18.14
CA PHE A 329 3.44 29.61 19.27
C PHE A 329 4.87 29.77 18.77
N ARG A 330 5.65 30.57 19.50
CA ARG A 330 7.08 30.72 19.24
C ARG A 330 7.84 30.59 20.55
N GLY A 331 8.58 29.49 20.68
CA GLY A 331 9.16 29.12 21.95
C GLY A 331 8.09 28.98 23.06
N PRO A 332 8.47 29.15 24.34
CA PRO A 332 7.57 28.91 25.46
C PRO A 332 6.64 30.07 25.81
N GLN A 333 6.94 31.31 25.37
CA GLN A 333 6.29 32.52 25.90
C GLN A 333 5.45 33.28 24.88
N GLU A 334 5.77 33.19 23.60
CA GLU A 334 5.10 34.00 22.57
C GLU A 334 4.01 33.19 21.87
N ALA A 335 2.87 33.85 21.63
CA ALA A 335 1.76 33.32 20.84
C ALA A 335 1.18 34.44 19.97
N TYR A 336 0.85 34.12 18.73
CA TYR A 336 0.32 35.06 17.76
C TYR A 336 -0.85 34.43 17.01
N ARG A 337 -1.95 35.18 16.92
CA ARG A 337 -3.03 34.86 15.99
C ARG A 337 -2.72 35.55 14.67
N VAL A 338 -2.66 34.78 13.60
CA VAL A 338 -2.35 35.27 12.25
C VAL A 338 -3.57 35.05 11.37
N HIS A 339 -4.00 36.10 10.71
CA HIS A 339 -5.14 36.11 9.81
C HIS A 339 -4.67 36.04 8.36
N PHE A 340 -5.43 35.30 7.55
CA PHE A 340 -5.12 35.05 6.15
C PHE A 340 -6.32 35.37 5.28
N VAL A 341 -6.05 35.93 4.11
CA VAL A 341 -7.05 36.19 3.07
C VAL A 341 -6.64 35.51 1.77
N PRO A 342 -7.61 34.95 1.01
CA PRO A 342 -7.32 34.38 -0.30
C PRO A 342 -6.99 35.48 -1.33
N ARG A 343 -6.08 35.18 -2.26
CA ARG A 343 -5.75 35.99 -3.43
C ARG A 343 -5.67 35.09 -4.66
N GLY A 344 -6.79 34.90 -5.35
CA GLY A 344 -6.87 33.88 -6.40
C GLY A 344 -6.68 32.49 -5.80
N ASP A 345 -5.72 31.73 -6.33
CA ASP A 345 -5.33 30.41 -5.82
C ASP A 345 -4.25 30.47 -4.71
N ASP A 346 -3.85 31.67 -4.29
CA ASP A 346 -2.87 31.93 -3.24
C ASP A 346 -3.53 32.42 -1.94
N TRP A 347 -2.72 32.53 -0.88
CA TRP A 347 -3.08 33.12 0.40
C TRP A 347 -2.11 34.25 0.75
N LEU A 348 -2.57 35.24 1.52
CA LEU A 348 -1.74 36.30 2.07
C LEU A 348 -2.05 36.48 3.55
N ILE A 349 -1.04 36.88 4.33
CA ILE A 349 -1.25 37.34 5.70
C ILE A 349 -1.92 38.71 5.64
N SER A 350 -3.12 38.83 6.19
CA SER A 350 -3.88 40.09 6.24
C SER A 350 -3.68 40.85 7.53
N ASP A 351 -3.39 40.13 8.62
CA ASP A 351 -3.21 40.73 9.95
C ASP A 351 -2.53 39.73 10.89
N PHE A 352 -1.98 40.21 12.00
CA PHE A 352 -1.61 39.38 13.13
C PHE A 352 -1.58 40.16 14.44
N GLU A 353 -1.89 39.48 15.53
CA GLU A 353 -1.90 40.05 16.87
C GLU A 353 -1.27 39.10 17.89
N PRO A 354 -0.57 39.62 18.92
CA PRO A 354 -0.20 38.83 20.08
C PRO A 354 -1.45 38.25 20.75
N THR A 355 -1.38 36.99 21.18
CA THR A 355 -2.48 36.33 21.88
C THR A 355 -2.00 35.52 23.08
N SER A 356 -2.92 34.95 23.86
CA SER A 356 -2.58 34.12 25.02
C SER A 356 -2.41 32.65 24.62
N ARG A 357 -1.48 31.94 25.28
CA ARG A 357 -1.40 30.47 25.27
C ARG A 357 -2.50 29.86 26.15
N SER A 358 -3.77 30.03 25.80
CA SER A 358 -4.90 29.49 26.57
C SER A 358 -5.41 28.14 26.04
N ILE A 359 -4.72 27.54 25.06
CA ILE A 359 -5.04 26.24 24.46
C ILE A 359 -3.79 25.37 24.54
N GLU A 360 -3.62 24.64 25.64
CA GLU A 360 -2.85 23.40 25.70
C GLU A 360 -3.73 22.31 26.32
#